data_AF-A0A392QRU4-F1
#
_entry.id   AF-A0A392QRU4-F1
#
_cell.length_a   1.000
_cell.length_b   1.000
_cell.length_c   1.000
_cell.angle_alpha   90.00
_cell.angle_beta   90.00
_cell.angle_gamma   90.00
#
_symmetry.space_group_name_H-M   'P 1'
#
loop_
_entity.id
_entity.type
_entity.pdbx_description
1 polymer ?
#
loop_
_entity_poly.entity_id
_entity_poly.type
_entity_poly.pdbx_seq_one_letter_code
_entity_poly.pdbx_strand_id
1 'polypeptide(L)' 'MDSQIMQDFLKGKTILVTGATGFLAKVFVEKILRIQPEIQKMYLLLRASNTQLAEERLQNE' A
#
# COMPACT_ATOMS: atom_id res chain seq x y z
N MET A 1 5.39 -8.59 21.19
CA MET A 1 3.95 -8.87 21.38
C MET A 1 3.11 -8.04 20.42
N ASP A 2 3.31 -6.72 20.39
CA ASP A 2 2.50 -5.80 19.56
C ASP A 2 2.58 -6.04 18.05
N SER A 3 3.75 -6.42 17.52
CA SER A 3 3.88 -6.74 16.09
C SER A 3 3.07 -7.98 15.68
N GLN A 4 2.86 -8.95 16.58
CA GLN A 4 2.09 -10.16 16.26
C GLN A 4 0.60 -9.81 16.15
N ILE A 5 0.11 -8.99 17.09
CA ILE A 5 -1.27 -8.48 17.08
C ILE A 5 -1.54 -7.69 15.79
N MET A 6 -0.59 -6.86 15.35
CA MET A 6 -0.73 -6.10 14.10
C MET A 6 -0.72 -7.00 12.85
N GLN A 7 0.14 -8.02 12.82
CA GLN A 7 0.17 -9.01 11.72
C GLN A 7 -1.16 -9.75 11.64
N ASP A 8 -1.67 -10.27 12.76
CA ASP A 8 -2.93 -10.99 12.81
C ASP A 8 -4.12 -10.07 12.47
N PHE A 9 -4.06 -8.80 12.87
CA PHE A 9 -5.08 -7.82 12.51
C PHE A 9 -5.15 -7.57 11.00
N LEU A 10 -4.00 -7.41 10.34
CA LEU A 10 -3.90 -7.11 8.91
C LEU A 10 -4.12 -8.35 8.01
N LYS A 11 -3.94 -9.56 8.56
CA LYS A 11 -4.14 -10.81 7.84
C LYS A 11 -5.53 -10.87 7.19
N GLY A 12 -5.57 -11.19 5.90
CA GLY A 12 -6.79 -11.29 5.11
C GLY A 12 -7.55 -9.97 4.90
N LYS A 13 -6.99 -8.80 5.29
CA LYS A 13 -7.65 -7.52 5.06
C LYS A 13 -7.39 -6.97 3.66
N THR A 14 -8.38 -6.22 3.17
CA THR A 14 -8.22 -5.35 2.01
C THR A 14 -7.87 -3.94 2.48
N ILE A 15 -6.82 -3.34 1.92
CA ILE A 15 -6.28 -2.04 2.33
C ILE A 15 -6.38 -1.05 1.16
N LEU A 16 -6.89 0.15 1.42
CA LEU A 16 -6.83 1.28 0.49
C LEU A 16 -5.83 2.31 1.01
N VAL A 17 -4.82 2.62 0.19
CA VAL A 17 -3.80 3.64 0.49
C VAL A 17 -4.03 4.84 -0.42
N THR A 18 -4.21 6.02 0.18
CA THR A 18 -4.27 7.29 -0.53
C THR A 18 -2.92 7.98 -0.47
N GLY A 19 -2.63 8.86 -1.44
CA GLY A 19 -1.33 9.55 -1.50
C GLY A 19 -0.17 8.58 -1.71
N ALA A 20 -0.39 7.48 -2.45
CA ALA A 20 0.55 6.36 -2.58
C ALA A 20 1.93 6.73 -3.16
N THR A 21 2.03 7.83 -3.91
CA THR A 21 3.31 8.33 -4.44
C THR A 21 4.12 9.14 -3.41
N GLY A 22 3.52 9.51 -2.28
CA GLY A 22 4.21 10.23 -1.21
C GLY A 22 5.26 9.37 -0.51
N PHE A 23 6.38 9.98 -0.11
CA PHE A 23 7.50 9.30 0.55
C PHE A 23 7.07 8.35 1.69
N LEU A 24 6.24 8.84 2.62
CA LEU A 24 5.78 8.04 3.76
C LEU A 24 4.86 6.89 3.32
N ALA A 25 3.98 7.12 2.33
CA ALA A 25 3.05 6.11 1.86
C ALA A 25 3.81 4.93 1.23
N LYS A 26 4.89 5.19 0.49
CA LYS A 26 5.76 4.13 -0.05
C LYS A 26 6.41 3.29 1.03
N VAL A 27 6.97 3.94 2.07
CA VAL A 27 7.56 3.24 3.21
C VAL A 27 6.50 2.40 3.93
N PHE A 28 5.29 2.92 4.07
CA PHE A 28 4.16 2.20 4.67
C PHE A 28 3.76 0.95 3.85
N VAL A 29 3.63 1.10 2.52
CA VAL A 29 3.33 -0.01 1.61
C VAL A 29 4.39 -1.10 1.71
N GLU A 30 5.66 -0.71 1.60
CA GLU A 30 6.81 -1.59 1.75
C GLU A 30 6.76 -2.35 3.09
N LYS A 31 6.53 -1.60 4.19
CA LYS A 31 6.50 -2.16 5.54
C LYS A 31 5.39 -3.19 5.72
N ILE A 32 4.19 -2.91 5.22
CA ILE A 32 3.07 -3.86 5.32
C ILE A 32 3.37 -5.11 4.50
N LEU A 33 3.79 -4.97 3.24
CA LEU A 33 4.04 -6.10 2.37
C LEU A 33 5.21 -6.97 2.87
N ARG A 34 6.21 -6.37 3.54
CA ARG A 34 7.33 -7.10 4.16
C ARG A 34 6.91 -7.86 5.42
N ILE A 35 6.07 -7.25 6.27
CA ILE A 35 5.74 -7.80 7.60
C ILE A 35 4.54 -8.72 7.58
N GLN A 36 3.54 -8.43 6.76
CA GLN A 36 2.33 -9.22 6.61
C GLN A 36 1.99 -9.40 5.12
N PRO A 37 2.62 -10.37 4.43
CA PRO A 37 2.33 -10.64 3.04
C PRO A 37 0.93 -11.25 2.82
N GLU A 38 0.27 -11.77 3.87
CA GLU A 38 -1.05 -12.43 3.79
C GLU A 38 -2.25 -11.46 3.84
N ILE A 39 -2.07 -10.21 3.40
CA ILE A 39 -3.22 -9.33 3.13
C ILE A 39 -4.02 -9.86 1.93
N GLN A 40 -5.32 -9.60 1.90
CA GLN A 40 -6.16 -10.03 0.77
C GLN A 40 -5.86 -9.22 -0.49
N LYS A 41 -5.79 -7.90 -0.36
CA LYS A 41 -5.53 -6.99 -1.48
C LYS A 41 -5.10 -5.61 -1.00
N MET A 42 -4.24 -4.95 -1.75
CA MET A 42 -3.91 -3.54 -1.55
C MET A 42 -4.30 -2.73 -2.79
N TYR A 43 -5.04 -1.65 -2.57
CA TYR A 43 -5.41 -0.68 -3.58
C TYR A 43 -4.63 0.62 -3.34
N LEU A 44 -3.97 1.12 -4.38
CA LEU A 44 -3.28 2.40 -4.35
C LEU A 44 -4.12 3.41 -5.14
N LEU A 45 -4.57 4.48 -4.47
CA LEU A 45 -5.27 5.57 -5.14
C LEU A 45 -4.27 6.62 -5.60
N LEU A 46 -4.20 6.81 -6.92
CA LEU A 46 -3.37 7.81 -7.57
C LEU A 46 -4.23 8.88 -8.24
N ARG A 47 -3.81 10.14 -8.11
CA ARG A 47 -4.45 11.27 -8.78
C ARG A 47 -3.91 11.39 -10.20
N ALA A 48 -4.66 10.95 -11.20
CA ALA A 48 -4.29 11.11 -12.60
C ALA A 48 -5.54 11.32 -13.46
N SER A 49 -5.37 11.90 -14.65
CA SER A 49 -6.47 12.10 -15.60
C SER A 49 -6.85 10.82 -16.35
N ASN A 50 -5.94 9.85 -16.43
CA ASN A 50 -6.18 8.54 -17.02
C ASN A 50 -5.25 7.48 -16.40
N THR A 51 -5.47 6.22 -16.78
CA THR A 51 -4.72 5.07 -16.26
C THR A 51 -3.23 5.10 -16.62
N GLN A 52 -2.88 5.51 -17.84
CA GLN A 52 -1.49 5.55 -18.31
C GLN A 52 -0.66 6.53 -17.46
N LEU A 53 -1.20 7.71 -17.19
CA LEU A 53 -0.56 8.70 -16.33
C LEU A 53 -0.52 8.25 -14.86
N ALA A 54 -1.51 7.47 -14.41
CA ALA A 54 -1.45 6.87 -13.07
C ALA A 54 -0.29 5.87 -12.96
N GLU A 55 -0.10 5.02 -13.96
CA GLU A 55 1.00 4.05 -14.01
C GLU A 55 2.37 4.74 -14.06
N GLU A 56 2.51 5.78 -14.89
CA GLU A 56 3.74 6.58 -14.95
C GLU A 56 4.09 7.19 -13.59
N ARG A 57 3.10 7.80 -12.91
CA ARG A 57 3.31 8.36 -11.56
C ARG A 57 3.66 7.29 -10.54
N LEU A 58 3.10 6.09 -10.63
CA LEU A 58 3.43 4.99 -9.71
C LEU A 58 4.88 4.52 -9.88
N GLN A 59 5.39 4.54 -11.12
CA GLN A 59 6.73 4.06 -11.45
C GLN A 59 7.82 5.12 -11.20
N ASN A 60 7.51 6.39 -11.46
CA ASN A 60 8.51 7.46 -11.52
C ASN A 60 8.51 8.41 -10.33
N GLU A 61 7.39 8.58 -9.62
CA GLU A 61 7.36 9.36 -8.37
C GLU A 61 7.70 8.46 -7.20
#